data_AF-A0A1G5H8S3-F1
#
_entry.id   AF-A0A1G5H8S3-F1
#
_cell.length_a   1.000
_cell.length_b   1.000
_cell.length_c   1.000
_cell.angle_alpha   90.00
_cell.angle_beta   90.00
_cell.angle_gamma   90.00
#
_symmetry.space_group_name_H-M   'P 1'
#
loop_
_entity.id
_entity.type
_entity.pdbx_description
1 polymer ?
#
loop_
_entity_poly.entity_id
_entity_poly.type
_entity_poly.pdbx_seq_one_letter_code
_entity_poly.pdbx_strand_id
1 'polypeptide(L)'
;MKKLITRGLAITAAAIVITGCVSDADDNKSSSIFEAQPDIKASENANDNTGGETENIVGQSANSASSQSDEATEENDYSRYSGVWTTDGISNEELLESGGTKLTLNITNGNQASGSLFSQQGITDRIANIDFSGEIHDNQLIYSFTDDGWDGKGTLNFSFTNNEVDINVTDYVMSEDNRSGWGISGSYVLLLSKTSKKDNRNNCSFYPEIMDYLEAHGRTDTSNTSEPLFNTDSEYYTAEDFADAPKSVIRVAKNEIYARHGYIFNDLDMSNYFNGMDWYTPSIDSANFSDNVFNEYEKANLELLNSIQ
;
A
#
# COMPACT_ATOMS: atom_id res chain seq x y z
N MET A 1 67.74 -25.85 11.21
CA MET A 1 68.02 -27.05 10.38
C MET A 1 66.70 -27.60 9.86
N LYS A 2 66.63 -27.95 8.56
CA LYS A 2 65.48 -28.45 7.75
C LYS A 2 64.41 -27.37 7.47
N LYS A 3 64.25 -26.74 6.29
CA LYS A 3 64.26 -27.09 4.85
C LYS A 3 63.06 -27.94 4.40
N LEU A 4 62.46 -27.50 3.27
CA LEU A 4 61.57 -28.22 2.31
C LEU A 4 60.05 -28.23 2.68
N ILE A 5 59.03 -28.02 1.81
CA ILE A 5 58.85 -28.20 0.35
C ILE A 5 57.68 -27.34 -0.20
N THR A 6 57.90 -26.75 -1.37
CA THR A 6 56.93 -26.18 -2.34
C THR A 6 56.07 -27.24 -3.02
N ARG A 7 54.75 -27.03 -3.19
CA ARG A 7 54.03 -27.45 -4.41
C ARG A 7 52.90 -26.48 -4.74
N GLY A 8 53.09 -25.74 -5.84
CA GLY A 8 52.02 -25.03 -6.53
C GLY A 8 51.16 -26.03 -7.30
N LEU A 9 49.86 -25.75 -7.38
CA LEU A 9 48.95 -26.38 -8.32
C LEU A 9 48.71 -25.40 -9.47
N ALA A 10 49.20 -25.77 -10.64
CA ALA A 10 48.85 -25.15 -11.90
C ALA A 10 47.44 -25.63 -12.29
N ILE A 11 46.51 -24.70 -12.53
CA ILE A 11 45.23 -25.02 -13.18
C ILE A 11 45.43 -24.76 -14.67
N THR A 12 45.42 -25.85 -15.42
CA THR A 12 45.57 -25.90 -16.87
C THR A 12 44.30 -25.38 -17.53
N ALA A 13 44.41 -24.30 -18.30
CA ALA A 13 43.36 -23.82 -19.19
C ALA A 13 43.14 -24.84 -20.32
N ALA A 14 41.92 -25.35 -20.46
CA ALA A 14 41.47 -26.07 -21.63
C ALA A 14 40.68 -25.11 -22.53
N ALA A 15 41.32 -24.66 -23.61
CA ALA A 15 40.66 -23.96 -24.70
C ALA A 15 39.87 -24.97 -25.54
N ILE A 16 38.55 -24.82 -25.59
CA ILE A 16 37.71 -25.47 -26.61
C ILE A 16 37.47 -24.43 -27.71
N VAL A 17 38.11 -24.67 -28.86
CA VAL A 17 37.82 -24.00 -30.11
C VAL A 17 36.66 -24.74 -30.77
N ILE A 18 35.52 -24.06 -30.93
CA ILE A 18 34.49 -24.50 -31.89
C ILE A 18 34.42 -23.42 -32.96
N THR A 19 34.97 -23.75 -34.12
CA THR A 19 34.85 -23.01 -35.37
C THR A 19 33.40 -23.07 -35.84
N GLY A 20 32.85 -21.91 -36.22
CA GLY A 20 31.44 -21.69 -36.44
C GLY A 20 30.85 -22.17 -37.77
N CYS A 21 29.54 -21.94 -37.88
CA CYS A 21 28.85 -21.65 -39.13
C CYS A 21 27.92 -20.46 -38.88
N VAL A 22 28.09 -19.43 -39.71
CA VAL A 22 27.26 -18.23 -39.84
C VAL A 22 26.14 -18.53 -40.84
N SER A 23 24.91 -18.14 -40.54
CA SER A 23 23.95 -17.60 -41.51
C SER A 23 22.80 -16.88 -40.78
N ASP A 24 22.81 -15.56 -40.91
CA ASP A 24 21.70 -14.61 -41.13
C ASP A 24 20.44 -14.60 -40.23
N ALA A 25 20.40 -13.55 -39.40
CA ALA A 25 19.41 -12.47 -39.31
C ALA A 25 17.88 -12.74 -39.19
N ASP A 26 17.37 -12.12 -38.11
CA ASP A 26 16.12 -11.35 -37.95
C ASP A 26 14.81 -11.96 -37.42
N ASP A 27 14.26 -11.17 -36.49
CA ASP A 27 12.89 -11.02 -35.99
C ASP A 27 12.37 -11.90 -34.83
N ASN A 28 12.77 -11.48 -33.63
CA ASN A 28 11.91 -10.99 -32.55
C ASN A 28 10.50 -11.61 -32.41
N LYS A 29 10.36 -12.57 -31.48
CA LYS A 29 9.12 -12.80 -30.72
C LYS A 29 9.48 -13.24 -29.31
N SER A 30 9.76 -12.25 -28.46
CA SER A 30 9.69 -12.42 -27.01
C SER A 30 8.23 -12.77 -26.65
N SER A 31 8.03 -14.00 -26.17
CA SER A 31 6.79 -14.44 -25.56
C SER A 31 6.70 -13.87 -24.15
N SER A 32 5.95 -12.78 -24.01
CA SER A 32 5.45 -12.28 -22.73
C SER A 32 4.65 -13.37 -22.03
N ILE A 33 5.14 -13.86 -20.89
CA ILE A 33 4.38 -14.65 -19.92
C ILE A 33 4.19 -13.72 -18.72
N PHE A 34 3.12 -12.93 -18.79
CA PHE A 34 2.62 -12.11 -17.70
C PHE A 34 1.54 -12.92 -16.96
N GLU A 35 1.79 -13.26 -15.69
CA GLU A 35 0.75 -13.46 -14.69
C GLU A 35 0.94 -12.41 -13.59
N ALA A 36 0.48 -11.19 -13.89
CA ALA A 36 -0.06 -10.34 -12.84
C ALA A 36 -1.50 -10.82 -12.59
N GLN A 37 -1.83 -11.16 -11.34
CA GLN A 37 -3.21 -11.45 -10.96
C GLN A 37 -4.08 -10.18 -11.08
N PRO A 38 -5.39 -10.30 -11.37
CA PRO A 38 -6.14 -9.28 -12.08
C PRO A 38 -6.85 -8.29 -11.16
N ASP A 39 -6.65 -6.99 -11.41
CA ASP A 39 -7.55 -5.93 -10.95
C ASP A 39 -8.52 -5.54 -12.08
N ILE A 40 -9.73 -5.17 -11.66
CA ILE A 40 -10.99 -5.13 -12.40
C ILE A 40 -10.94 -4.23 -13.65
N LYS A 41 -11.46 -4.76 -14.78
CA LYS A 41 -11.55 -4.08 -16.09
C LYS A 41 -12.61 -2.96 -16.07
N ALA A 42 -12.18 -1.74 -16.36
CA ALA A 42 -13.06 -0.69 -16.88
C ALA A 42 -13.43 -1.01 -18.35
N SER A 43 -14.72 -0.98 -18.67
CA SER A 43 -15.25 -1.24 -20.01
C SER A 43 -15.20 0.02 -20.87
N GLU A 44 -14.47 -0.01 -21.98
CA GLU A 44 -14.66 0.92 -23.10
C GLU A 44 -15.78 0.36 -24.01
N ASN A 45 -16.92 1.06 -24.07
CA ASN A 45 -17.93 0.82 -25.10
C ASN A 45 -17.82 1.91 -26.17
N ALA A 46 -17.11 1.59 -27.25
CA ALA A 46 -17.32 2.23 -28.55
C ALA A 46 -18.41 1.44 -29.28
N ASN A 47 -19.51 2.11 -29.68
CA ASN A 47 -20.44 1.51 -30.62
C ASN A 47 -20.71 2.48 -31.78
N ASP A 48 -20.27 2.07 -32.96
CA ASP A 48 -20.47 2.73 -34.23
C ASP A 48 -21.60 2.02 -35.00
N ASN A 49 -22.49 2.86 -35.51
CA ASN A 49 -23.23 2.76 -36.76
C ASN A 49 -24.53 1.93 -36.97
N THR A 50 -25.50 2.68 -37.53
CA THR A 50 -26.45 2.38 -38.63
C THR A 50 -27.63 1.40 -38.47
N GLY A 51 -28.84 1.99 -38.45
CA GLY A 51 -29.72 2.09 -39.62
C GLY A 51 -30.61 0.89 -40.00
N GLY A 52 -31.94 1.07 -39.96
CA GLY A 52 -32.92 0.22 -40.65
C GLY A 52 -34.37 0.42 -40.21
N GLU A 53 -35.17 1.12 -41.02
CA GLU A 53 -36.62 1.30 -40.89
C GLU A 53 -37.42 0.04 -41.25
N THR A 54 -38.62 -0.17 -40.66
CA THR A 54 -39.92 -0.43 -41.35
C THR A 54 -41.07 -0.72 -40.37
N GLU A 55 -42.31 -0.51 -40.86
CA GLU A 55 -43.55 -0.16 -40.17
C GLU A 55 -44.44 -1.29 -39.59
N ASN A 56 -45.23 -0.90 -38.56
CA ASN A 56 -46.60 -1.25 -38.13
C ASN A 56 -47.28 -2.59 -38.51
N ILE A 57 -47.88 -3.30 -37.52
CA ILE A 57 -49.33 -3.70 -37.43
C ILE A 57 -49.76 -3.91 -35.95
N VAL A 58 -51.00 -3.48 -35.66
CA VAL A 58 -51.82 -3.48 -34.42
C VAL A 58 -52.16 -4.86 -33.83
N GLY A 59 -52.25 -4.96 -32.49
CA GLY A 59 -53.01 -6.00 -31.77
C GLY A 59 -52.81 -6.04 -30.24
N GLN A 60 -53.86 -5.70 -29.48
CA GLN A 60 -53.93 -5.75 -28.01
C GLN A 60 -53.87 -7.18 -27.45
N SER A 61 -53.13 -7.42 -26.35
CA SER A 61 -53.62 -8.14 -25.16
C SER A 61 -52.63 -8.05 -23.99
N ALA A 62 -53.17 -8.11 -22.78
CA ALA A 62 -52.59 -7.76 -21.49
C ALA A 62 -51.58 -8.75 -20.88
N ASN A 63 -50.91 -8.24 -19.83
CA ASN A 63 -50.11 -8.90 -18.77
C ASN A 63 -48.70 -9.40 -19.13
N SER A 64 -47.67 -8.72 -18.61
CA SER A 64 -47.02 -9.11 -17.33
C SER A 64 -45.74 -8.29 -17.09
N ALA A 65 -45.57 -7.84 -15.84
CA ALA A 65 -44.32 -7.47 -15.17
C ALA A 65 -43.36 -6.52 -15.92
N SER A 66 -43.50 -5.23 -15.60
CA SER A 66 -42.44 -4.23 -15.73
C SER A 66 -41.25 -4.66 -14.87
N SER A 67 -40.22 -5.21 -15.51
CA SER A 67 -38.86 -5.25 -14.99
C SER A 67 -38.39 -3.82 -14.77
N GLN A 68 -38.51 -3.33 -13.54
CA GLN A 68 -37.70 -2.23 -13.06
C GLN A 68 -36.25 -2.68 -13.15
N SER A 69 -35.46 -1.93 -13.90
CA SER A 69 -34.01 -2.00 -13.88
C SER A 69 -33.55 -1.76 -12.45
N ASP A 70 -33.07 -2.82 -11.81
CA ASP A 70 -32.20 -2.70 -10.65
C ASP A 70 -30.94 -1.97 -11.13
N GLU A 71 -30.87 -0.67 -10.85
CA GLU A 71 -29.60 0.06 -10.78
C GLU A 71 -28.78 -0.64 -9.69
N ALA A 72 -27.84 -1.47 -10.11
CA ALA A 72 -26.81 -2.00 -9.22
C ALA A 72 -26.01 -0.81 -8.69
N THR A 73 -26.26 -0.43 -7.44
CA THR A 73 -25.40 0.46 -6.68
C THR A 73 -24.00 -0.13 -6.68
N GLU A 74 -23.04 0.56 -7.28
CA GLU A 74 -21.62 0.32 -7.00
C GLU A 74 -21.46 0.46 -5.48
N GLU A 75 -21.17 -0.64 -4.81
CA GLU A 75 -20.86 -0.64 -3.38
C GLU A 75 -19.54 0.12 -3.25
N ASN A 76 -19.63 1.40 -2.89
CA ASN A 76 -18.47 2.27 -2.74
C ASN A 76 -17.55 1.64 -1.68
N ASP A 77 -16.39 1.14 -2.10
CA ASP A 77 -15.36 0.63 -1.22
C ASP A 77 -14.54 1.79 -0.65
N TYR A 78 -14.68 2.03 0.65
CA TYR A 78 -13.99 3.07 1.41
C TYR A 78 -12.71 2.56 2.07
N SER A 79 -12.28 1.32 1.82
CA SER A 79 -11.12 0.71 2.49
C SER A 79 -9.85 1.56 2.42
N ARG A 80 -9.68 2.36 1.36
CA ARG A 80 -8.58 3.33 1.18
C ARG A 80 -8.49 4.41 2.25
N TYR A 81 -9.56 4.66 3.02
CA TYR A 81 -9.54 5.61 4.12
C TYR A 81 -9.04 5.00 5.44
N SER A 82 -8.83 3.68 5.50
CA SER A 82 -8.19 3.06 6.67
C SER A 82 -6.78 3.62 6.85
N GLY A 83 -6.46 4.03 8.08
CA GLY A 83 -5.17 4.62 8.41
C GLY A 83 -5.27 5.69 9.48
N VAL A 84 -4.18 6.46 9.60
CA VAL A 84 -4.09 7.58 10.53
C VAL A 84 -4.14 8.86 9.71
N TRP A 85 -5.03 9.78 10.11
CA TRP A 85 -5.23 11.08 9.50
C TRP A 85 -4.99 12.16 10.55
N THR A 86 -4.29 13.22 10.19
CA THR A 86 -3.92 14.29 11.12
C THR A 86 -4.22 15.66 10.53
N THR A 87 -4.48 16.63 11.41
CA THR A 87 -4.42 18.05 11.02
C THR A 87 -3.05 18.35 10.43
N ASP A 88 -3.01 19.02 9.29
CA ASP A 88 -1.79 19.34 8.53
C ASP A 88 -1.01 18.13 7.97
N GLY A 89 -1.53 16.90 8.09
CA GLY A 89 -0.89 15.68 7.57
C GLY A 89 0.48 15.38 8.20
N ILE A 90 0.74 15.92 9.40
CA ILE A 90 1.98 15.71 10.16
C ILE A 90 2.03 14.31 10.78
N SER A 91 3.22 13.86 11.19
CA SER A 91 3.35 12.56 11.87
C SER A 91 2.72 12.58 13.26
N ASN A 92 2.50 11.40 13.84
CA ASN A 92 2.02 11.30 15.21
C ASN A 92 3.02 11.93 16.21
N GLU A 93 4.33 11.80 16.00
CA GLU A 93 5.35 12.46 16.82
C GLU A 93 5.25 13.98 16.73
N GLU A 94 5.19 14.53 15.50
CA GLU A 94 5.03 15.97 15.29
C GLU A 94 3.75 16.48 15.96
N LEU A 95 2.64 15.74 15.84
CA LEU A 95 1.36 16.07 16.48
C LEU A 95 1.46 16.09 18.01
N LEU A 96 2.17 15.14 18.62
CA LEU A 96 2.38 15.10 20.07
C LEU A 96 3.27 16.26 20.56
N GLU A 97 4.12 16.81 19.69
CA GLU A 97 4.97 17.97 19.99
C GLU A 97 4.25 19.30 19.79
N SER A 98 3.50 19.46 18.70
CA SER A 98 2.85 20.73 18.32
C SER A 98 1.38 20.84 18.74
N GLY A 99 0.75 19.72 19.09
CA GLY A 99 -0.70 19.62 19.19
C GLY A 99 -1.36 19.42 17.83
N GLY A 100 -2.65 19.08 17.86
CA GLY A 100 -3.44 18.82 16.65
C GLY A 100 -4.55 17.82 16.91
N THR A 101 -5.18 17.39 15.83
CA THR A 101 -6.24 16.37 15.85
C THR A 101 -5.81 15.18 15.00
N LYS A 102 -6.02 13.97 15.53
CA LYS A 102 -5.71 12.69 14.92
C LYS A 102 -6.98 11.86 14.82
N LEU A 103 -7.30 11.39 13.63
CA LEU A 103 -8.28 10.34 13.39
C LEU A 103 -7.54 9.03 13.11
N THR A 104 -7.82 8.02 13.91
CA THR A 104 -7.47 6.62 13.56
C THR A 104 -8.73 5.99 12.98
N LEU A 105 -8.64 5.45 11.77
CA LEU A 105 -9.78 4.90 11.05
C LEU A 105 -9.44 3.49 10.56
N ASN A 106 -10.35 2.55 10.79
CA ASN A 106 -10.29 1.20 10.29
C ASN A 106 -11.60 0.90 9.59
N ILE A 107 -11.53 0.52 8.31
CA ILE A 107 -12.70 0.16 7.50
C ILE A 107 -12.59 -1.31 7.14
N THR A 108 -13.64 -2.05 7.47
CA THR A 108 -13.79 -3.46 7.12
C THR A 108 -15.03 -3.64 6.26
N ASN A 109 -15.11 -4.74 5.49
CA ASN A 109 -16.23 -5.02 4.60
C ASN A 109 -16.60 -3.85 3.66
N GLY A 110 -15.60 -3.07 3.21
CA GLY A 110 -15.80 -1.95 2.29
C GLY A 110 -16.35 -0.67 2.90
N ASN A 111 -17.22 -0.74 3.91
CA ASN A 111 -17.89 0.47 4.46
C ASN A 111 -18.07 0.48 5.99
N GLN A 112 -17.64 -0.57 6.70
CA GLN A 112 -17.81 -0.69 8.14
C GLN A 112 -16.66 0.01 8.87
N ALA A 113 -16.90 1.24 9.31
CA ALA A 113 -15.91 2.11 9.93
C ALA A 113 -15.88 1.95 11.46
N SER A 114 -14.68 1.88 12.02
CA SER A 114 -14.43 2.02 13.45
C SER A 114 -13.12 2.77 13.70
N GLY A 115 -13.01 3.43 14.84
CA GLY A 115 -11.82 4.23 15.11
C GLY A 115 -11.93 5.15 16.30
N SER A 116 -11.02 6.11 16.36
CA SER A 116 -11.01 7.15 17.38
C SER A 116 -10.61 8.51 16.81
N LEU A 117 -11.22 9.56 17.35
CA LEU A 117 -10.86 10.95 17.12
C LEU A 117 -10.22 11.50 18.39
N PHE A 118 -8.93 11.79 18.29
CA PHE A 118 -8.09 12.30 19.37
C PHE A 118 -7.75 13.77 19.07
N SER A 119 -7.86 14.65 20.06
CA SER A 119 -7.46 16.05 19.92
C SER A 119 -6.66 16.54 21.11
N GLN A 120 -5.54 17.20 20.86
CA GLN A 120 -4.64 17.71 21.88
C GLN A 120 -4.25 19.17 21.61
N GLN A 121 -4.21 19.99 22.67
CA GLN A 121 -3.67 21.35 22.61
C GLN A 121 -2.19 21.39 22.99
N GLY A 122 -1.30 21.35 22.00
CA GLY A 122 0.15 21.46 22.18
C GLY A 122 0.72 20.51 23.24
N ILE A 123 1.75 20.96 23.97
CA ILE A 123 2.33 20.24 25.11
C ILE A 123 1.51 20.33 26.42
N THR A 124 0.26 20.79 26.36
CA THR A 124 -0.60 20.80 27.56
C THR A 124 -1.28 19.45 27.73
N ASP A 125 -1.60 19.05 28.96
CA ASP A 125 -2.36 17.82 29.27
C ASP A 125 -3.86 17.94 28.90
N ARG A 126 -4.20 18.79 27.91
CA ARG A 126 -5.57 18.96 27.41
C ARG A 126 -5.80 18.04 26.23
N ILE A 127 -6.32 16.86 26.55
CA ILE A 127 -6.53 15.76 25.61
C ILE A 127 -8.00 15.39 25.63
N ALA A 128 -8.61 15.31 24.45
CA ALA A 128 -9.97 14.82 24.24
C ALA A 128 -9.93 13.60 23.31
N ASN A 129 -10.81 12.62 23.53
CA ASN A 129 -10.90 11.41 22.72
C ASN A 129 -12.34 10.95 22.58
N ILE A 130 -12.74 10.60 21.36
CA ILE A 130 -14.02 9.95 21.06
C ILE A 130 -13.72 8.66 20.29
N ASP A 131 -14.14 7.53 20.82
CA ASP A 131 -14.19 6.28 20.06
C ASP A 131 -15.50 6.20 19.30
N PHE A 132 -15.48 5.76 18.05
CA PHE A 132 -16.67 5.67 17.20
C PHE A 132 -16.72 4.37 16.41
N SER A 133 -17.92 4.02 15.99
CA SER A 133 -18.17 2.98 15.00
C SER A 133 -19.45 3.28 14.23
N GLY A 134 -19.52 2.84 12.99
CA GLY A 134 -20.70 3.00 12.16
C GLY A 134 -20.46 2.54 10.72
N GLU A 135 -21.38 2.91 9.85
CA GLU A 135 -21.32 2.60 8.42
C GLU A 135 -21.15 3.87 7.61
N ILE A 136 -20.32 3.78 6.57
CA ILE A 136 -20.15 4.84 5.60
C ILE A 136 -21.17 4.65 4.49
N HIS A 137 -22.01 5.67 4.28
CA HIS A 137 -23.01 5.73 3.22
C HIS A 137 -22.88 7.06 2.50
N ASP A 138 -22.88 7.06 1.16
CA ASP A 138 -22.80 8.27 0.33
C ASP A 138 -21.65 9.23 0.71
N ASN A 139 -20.46 8.68 0.93
CA ASN A 139 -19.27 9.40 1.41
C ASN A 139 -19.46 10.10 2.77
N GLN A 140 -20.40 9.64 3.60
CA GLN A 140 -20.64 10.20 4.92
C GLN A 140 -20.71 9.12 6.01
N LEU A 141 -20.29 9.48 7.21
CA LEU A 141 -20.53 8.73 8.43
C LEU A 141 -21.03 9.73 9.48
N ILE A 142 -22.06 9.35 10.24
CA ILE A 142 -22.59 10.17 11.32
C ILE A 142 -22.52 9.39 12.62
N TYR A 143 -21.92 9.97 13.65
CA TYR A 143 -21.76 9.35 14.96
C TYR A 143 -22.06 10.32 16.09
N SER A 144 -23.02 9.97 16.94
CA SER A 144 -23.34 10.77 18.13
C SER A 144 -22.52 10.29 19.33
N PHE A 145 -21.81 11.21 19.97
CA PHE A 145 -21.02 10.96 21.18
C PHE A 145 -21.63 11.69 22.37
N THR A 146 -21.46 11.10 23.56
CA THR A 146 -22.00 11.64 24.81
C THR A 146 -20.93 12.21 25.74
N ASP A 147 -19.67 11.90 25.46
CA ASP A 147 -18.51 12.36 26.21
C ASP A 147 -17.29 12.37 25.27
N ASP A 148 -16.53 13.46 25.29
CA ASP A 148 -15.26 13.66 24.58
C ASP A 148 -14.04 13.60 25.53
N GLY A 149 -14.26 13.18 26.78
CA GLY A 149 -13.28 13.23 27.87
C GLY A 149 -13.34 14.53 28.68
N TRP A 150 -14.25 15.45 28.32
CA TRP A 150 -14.48 16.72 28.99
C TRP A 150 -15.97 16.97 29.27
N ASP A 151 -16.77 15.90 29.35
CA ASP A 151 -18.22 15.92 29.50
C ASP A 151 -18.93 16.70 28.36
N GLY A 152 -18.28 16.82 27.20
CA GLY A 152 -18.86 17.37 25.98
C GLY A 152 -19.61 16.31 25.19
N LYS A 153 -20.75 16.67 24.60
CA LYS A 153 -21.55 15.78 23.75
C LYS A 153 -21.92 16.45 22.43
N GLY A 154 -22.15 15.67 21.39
CA GLY A 154 -22.53 16.20 20.08
C GLY A 154 -22.57 15.10 19.03
N THR A 155 -22.48 15.49 17.76
CA THR A 155 -22.50 14.58 16.63
C THR A 155 -21.33 14.86 15.70
N LEU A 156 -20.50 13.86 15.46
CA LEU A 156 -19.46 13.86 14.43
C LEU A 156 -20.11 13.58 13.08
N ASN A 157 -19.97 14.50 12.14
CA ASN A 157 -20.37 14.32 10.75
C ASN A 157 -19.11 14.23 9.90
N PHE A 158 -18.75 13.01 9.51
CA PHE A 158 -17.62 12.72 8.64
C PHE A 158 -18.03 12.92 7.18
N SER A 159 -17.15 13.48 6.38
CA SER A 159 -17.25 13.53 4.91
C SER A 159 -15.94 13.02 4.31
N PHE A 160 -16.05 11.99 3.49
CA PHE A 160 -14.93 11.31 2.85
C PHE A 160 -14.70 11.88 1.46
N THR A 161 -13.59 12.57 1.24
CA THR A 161 -13.24 13.15 -0.06
C THR A 161 -11.92 12.58 -0.60
N ASN A 162 -11.57 12.86 -1.86
CA ASN A 162 -10.46 12.16 -2.53
C ASN A 162 -9.15 12.08 -1.72
N ASN A 163 -8.76 13.13 -1.01
CA ASN A 163 -7.49 13.15 -0.26
C ASN A 163 -7.62 13.58 1.20
N GLU A 164 -8.84 13.76 1.70
CA GLU A 164 -9.09 14.37 3.02
C GLU A 164 -10.32 13.72 3.69
N VAL A 165 -10.31 13.68 5.02
CA VAL A 165 -11.49 13.37 5.82
C VAL A 165 -11.88 14.61 6.60
N ASP A 166 -13.03 15.17 6.25
CA ASP A 166 -13.61 16.31 6.96
C ASP A 166 -14.50 15.80 8.10
N ILE A 167 -14.38 16.41 9.27
CA ILE A 167 -15.24 16.13 10.41
C ILE A 167 -15.84 17.44 10.90
N ASN A 168 -17.16 17.55 10.85
CA ASN A 168 -17.88 18.67 11.43
C ASN A 168 -18.69 18.23 12.65
N VAL A 169 -18.46 18.87 13.78
CA VAL A 169 -19.19 18.62 15.03
C VAL A 169 -20.44 19.49 15.07
N THR A 170 -21.61 18.86 15.05
CA THR A 170 -22.90 19.53 15.21
C THR A 170 -23.51 19.23 16.59
N ASP A 171 -24.48 20.05 16.97
CA ASP A 171 -25.25 19.90 18.21
C ASP A 171 -24.37 19.78 19.48
N TYR A 172 -23.20 20.42 19.44
CA TYR A 172 -22.25 20.35 20.54
C TYR A 172 -22.80 21.05 21.78
N VAL A 173 -22.78 20.33 22.90
CA VAL A 173 -23.15 20.84 24.21
C VAL A 173 -22.00 20.54 25.18
N MET A 174 -21.40 21.61 25.69
CA MET A 174 -20.37 21.54 26.72
C MET A 174 -21.00 21.48 28.12
N SER A 175 -20.41 20.70 29.03
CA SER A 175 -20.81 20.66 30.44
C SER A 175 -20.63 22.01 31.15
N GLU A 176 -21.54 22.36 32.06
CA GLU A 176 -21.42 23.56 32.90
C GLU A 176 -20.21 23.48 33.85
N ASP A 177 -19.78 22.27 34.20
CA ASP A 177 -18.62 22.03 35.05
C ASP A 177 -17.29 22.05 34.27
N ASN A 178 -17.36 22.10 32.93
CA ASN A 178 -16.18 22.22 32.08
C ASN A 178 -15.65 23.67 32.12
N ARG A 179 -14.74 23.91 33.07
CA ARG A 179 -14.08 25.20 33.26
C ARG A 179 -12.97 25.48 32.26
N SER A 180 -12.50 24.46 31.53
CA SER A 180 -11.40 24.60 30.57
C SER A 180 -11.89 25.21 29.26
N GLY A 181 -13.18 25.04 28.93
CA GLY A 181 -13.75 25.41 27.65
C GLY A 181 -13.26 24.51 26.51
N TRP A 182 -12.67 23.36 26.84
CA TRP A 182 -12.01 22.46 25.90
C TRP A 182 -12.86 21.22 25.64
N GLY A 183 -12.77 20.68 24.43
CA GLY A 183 -13.47 19.50 23.98
C GLY A 183 -13.39 19.36 22.45
N ILE A 184 -14.00 18.32 21.91
CA ILE A 184 -14.05 18.09 20.47
C ILE A 184 -15.27 18.83 19.90
N SER A 185 -15.00 19.97 19.27
CA SER A 185 -16.02 20.87 18.73
C SER A 185 -15.50 21.61 17.49
N GLY A 186 -16.41 22.13 16.66
CA GLY A 186 -16.04 22.83 15.43
C GLY A 186 -15.81 21.88 14.25
N SER A 187 -14.85 22.21 13.39
CA SER A 187 -14.58 21.46 12.16
C SER A 187 -13.10 21.10 12.04
N TYR A 188 -12.82 19.91 11.55
CA TYR A 188 -11.48 19.36 11.35
C TYR A 188 -11.34 18.93 9.90
N VAL A 189 -10.28 19.38 9.24
CA VAL A 189 -9.85 18.88 7.93
C VAL A 189 -8.63 18.02 8.19
N LEU A 190 -8.72 16.72 7.92
CA LEU A 190 -7.68 15.77 8.23
C LEU A 190 -7.08 15.22 6.94
N LEU A 191 -5.75 15.31 6.85
CA LEU A 191 -4.97 14.77 5.75
C LEU A 191 -4.35 13.44 6.19
N LEU A 192 -4.05 12.56 5.24
CA LEU A 192 -3.34 11.33 5.57
C LEU A 192 -2.03 11.67 6.30
N SER A 193 -1.82 11.06 7.46
CA SER A 193 -0.65 11.32 8.31
C SER A 193 0.62 10.95 7.55
N LYS A 194 1.66 11.78 7.64
CA LYS A 194 3.02 11.32 7.37
C LYS A 194 3.34 10.18 8.33
N THR A 195 3.49 8.98 7.81
CA THR A 195 3.92 7.84 8.61
C THR A 195 5.43 7.93 8.80
N SER A 196 5.92 7.87 10.04
CA SER A 196 7.37 7.77 10.26
C SER A 196 7.86 6.44 9.67
N LYS A 197 9.14 6.37 9.27
CA LYS A 197 9.73 5.09 8.83
C LYS A 197 9.56 3.99 9.89
N LYS A 198 9.56 4.36 11.17
CA LYS A 198 9.32 3.43 12.28
C LYS A 198 7.90 2.89 12.30
N ASP A 199 6.91 3.75 12.10
CA ASP A 199 5.51 3.33 12.10
C ASP A 199 5.19 2.49 10.87
N ASN A 200 5.75 2.85 9.71
CA ASN A 200 5.67 2.05 8.49
C ASN A 200 6.15 0.61 8.74
N ARG A 201 7.29 0.43 9.43
CA ARG A 201 7.76 -0.90 9.82
C ARG A 201 6.83 -1.61 10.81
N ASN A 202 6.34 -0.89 11.82
CA ASN A 202 5.41 -1.46 12.81
C ASN A 202 4.06 -1.88 12.20
N ASN A 203 3.64 -1.21 11.13
CA ASN A 203 2.39 -1.46 10.42
C ASN A 203 2.53 -2.52 9.31
N CYS A 204 3.74 -3.03 9.05
CA CYS A 204 3.98 -4.10 8.09
C CYS A 204 3.86 -5.45 8.79
N SER A 205 2.81 -6.22 8.45
CA SER A 205 2.44 -7.45 9.15
C SER A 205 3.55 -8.51 9.19
N PHE A 206 4.37 -8.60 8.13
CA PHE A 206 5.47 -9.57 8.01
C PHE A 206 6.84 -9.01 8.45
N TYR A 207 6.92 -7.75 8.90
CA TYR A 207 8.20 -7.14 9.29
C TYR A 207 8.96 -7.92 10.37
N PRO A 208 8.30 -8.47 11.41
CA PRO A 208 8.98 -9.31 12.39
C PRO A 208 9.66 -10.54 11.78
N GLU A 209 9.04 -11.19 10.80
CA GLU A 209 9.60 -12.37 10.12
C GLU A 209 10.85 -12.01 9.29
N ILE A 210 10.88 -10.82 8.67
CA ILE A 210 12.08 -10.31 7.99
C ILE A 210 13.22 -10.07 8.99
N MET A 211 12.90 -9.57 10.18
CA MET A 211 13.90 -9.35 11.23
C MET A 211 14.48 -10.64 11.77
N ASP A 212 13.64 -11.63 12.04
CA ASP A 212 14.08 -12.96 12.46
C ASP A 212 15.00 -13.59 11.41
N TYR A 213 14.67 -13.45 10.12
CA TYR A 213 15.51 -13.89 9.01
C TYR A 213 16.87 -13.19 8.99
N LEU A 214 16.89 -11.85 9.09
CA LEU A 214 18.13 -11.05 9.10
C LEU A 214 19.02 -11.40 10.30
N GLU A 215 18.44 -11.57 11.49
CA GLU A 215 19.17 -11.95 12.70
C GLU A 215 19.81 -13.34 12.53
N ALA A 216 19.07 -14.31 11.99
CA ALA A 216 19.59 -15.64 11.68
C ALA A 216 20.77 -15.61 10.68
N HIS A 217 20.80 -14.61 9.80
CA HIS A 217 21.87 -14.37 8.82
C HIS A 217 22.95 -13.40 9.30
N GLY A 218 22.94 -13.02 10.58
CA GLY A 218 23.98 -12.21 11.21
C GLY A 218 23.90 -10.71 10.94
N ARG A 219 22.77 -10.22 10.41
CA ARG A 219 22.50 -8.78 10.24
C ARG A 219 21.65 -8.24 11.40
N THR A 220 22.30 -7.56 12.35
CA THR A 220 21.67 -7.10 13.61
C THR A 220 21.85 -5.61 13.90
N ASP A 221 22.42 -4.85 12.96
CA ASP A 221 22.70 -3.43 13.11
C ASP A 221 21.77 -2.56 12.24
N THR A 222 22.15 -1.30 12.02
CA THR A 222 21.35 -0.35 11.23
C THR A 222 21.26 -0.71 9.74
N SER A 223 22.10 -1.63 9.24
CA SER A 223 22.02 -2.13 7.86
C SER A 223 20.63 -2.70 7.53
N ASN A 224 19.90 -3.21 8.53
CA ASN A 224 18.56 -3.76 8.36
C ASN A 224 17.54 -2.76 7.81
N THR A 225 17.78 -1.44 7.93
CA THR A 225 16.93 -0.40 7.33
C THR A 225 17.66 0.44 6.29
N SER A 226 18.99 0.55 6.38
CA SER A 226 19.78 1.39 5.47
C SER A 226 20.22 0.70 4.19
N GLU A 227 20.13 -0.63 4.13
CA GLU A 227 20.53 -1.41 2.98
C GLU A 227 19.37 -2.29 2.47
N PRO A 228 19.34 -2.58 1.16
CA PRO A 228 18.48 -3.61 0.63
C PRO A 228 18.79 -4.99 1.25
N LEU A 229 17.79 -5.87 1.23
CA LEU A 229 17.87 -7.21 1.80
C LEU A 229 18.85 -8.09 1.00
N PHE A 230 18.83 -7.93 -0.33
CA PHE A 230 19.70 -8.65 -1.26
C PHE A 230 20.37 -7.68 -2.24
N ASN A 231 21.50 -8.08 -2.83
CA ASN A 231 22.21 -7.29 -3.85
C ASN A 231 21.69 -7.64 -5.26
N THR A 232 20.36 -7.64 -5.44
CA THR A 232 19.70 -8.11 -6.68
C THR A 232 20.04 -7.27 -7.91
N ASP A 233 20.59 -6.08 -7.73
CA ASP A 233 21.07 -5.17 -8.76
C ASP A 233 22.49 -5.46 -9.26
N SER A 234 23.25 -6.31 -8.56
CA SER A 234 24.68 -6.50 -8.79
C SER A 234 25.19 -7.94 -8.64
N GLU A 235 24.37 -8.86 -8.13
CA GLU A 235 24.71 -10.27 -7.94
C GLU A 235 23.69 -11.20 -8.60
N TYR A 236 24.14 -12.38 -9.05
CA TYR A 236 23.25 -13.45 -9.49
C TYR A 236 23.01 -14.42 -8.34
N TYR A 237 21.73 -14.68 -8.04
CA TYR A 237 21.33 -15.66 -7.04
C TYR A 237 20.96 -17.01 -7.67
N THR A 238 20.84 -18.02 -6.82
CA THR A 238 20.36 -19.36 -7.13
C THR A 238 19.24 -19.74 -6.17
N ALA A 239 18.48 -20.80 -6.49
CA ALA A 239 17.42 -21.27 -5.60
C ALA A 239 17.93 -21.70 -4.22
N GLU A 240 19.19 -22.14 -4.12
CA GLU A 240 19.81 -22.53 -2.84
C GLU A 240 20.01 -21.32 -1.91
N ASP A 241 20.27 -20.14 -2.45
CA ASP A 241 20.45 -18.90 -1.68
C ASP A 241 19.15 -18.46 -0.97
N PHE A 242 18.01 -19.02 -1.37
CA PHE A 242 16.68 -18.79 -0.78
C PHE A 242 16.11 -20.04 -0.09
N ALA A 243 16.89 -21.10 0.10
CA ALA A 243 16.38 -22.39 0.57
C ALA A 243 15.75 -22.34 1.97
N ASP A 244 16.22 -21.43 2.83
CA ASP A 244 15.69 -21.18 4.17
C ASP A 244 14.92 -19.85 4.28
N ALA A 245 14.76 -19.12 3.18
CA ALA A 245 14.04 -17.87 3.13
C ALA A 245 12.52 -18.10 3.22
N PRO A 246 11.81 -17.48 4.18
CA PRO A 246 10.35 -17.55 4.22
C PRO A 246 9.75 -16.81 3.01
N LYS A 247 8.48 -17.12 2.71
CA LYS A 247 7.78 -16.54 1.56
C LYS A 247 7.73 -15.00 1.58
N SER A 248 7.68 -14.40 2.76
CA SER A 248 7.74 -12.93 2.91
C SER A 248 9.09 -12.36 2.46
N VAL A 249 10.20 -13.01 2.78
CA VAL A 249 11.56 -12.64 2.35
C VAL A 249 11.70 -12.75 0.84
N ILE A 250 11.22 -13.85 0.24
CA ILE A 250 11.22 -14.02 -1.22
C ILE A 250 10.36 -12.93 -1.89
N ARG A 251 9.18 -12.65 -1.31
CA ARG A 251 8.29 -11.56 -1.78
C ARG A 251 8.98 -10.20 -1.69
N VAL A 252 9.67 -9.90 -0.59
CA VAL A 252 10.44 -8.66 -0.42
C VAL A 252 11.56 -8.59 -1.44
N ALA A 253 12.38 -9.64 -1.60
CA ALA A 253 13.49 -9.69 -2.55
C ALA A 253 13.04 -9.37 -3.98
N LYS A 254 11.89 -9.92 -4.39
CA LYS A 254 11.29 -9.64 -5.70
C LYS A 254 10.85 -8.18 -5.82
N ASN A 255 10.14 -7.65 -4.82
CA ASN A 255 9.63 -6.28 -4.87
C ASN A 255 10.73 -5.24 -4.69
N GLU A 256 11.85 -5.60 -4.07
CA GLU A 256 13.02 -4.74 -3.92
C GLU A 256 13.57 -4.30 -5.27
N ILE A 257 13.57 -5.20 -6.27
CA ILE A 257 13.96 -4.88 -7.65
C ILE A 257 13.13 -3.70 -8.17
N TYR A 258 11.82 -3.68 -7.94
CA TYR A 258 10.95 -2.57 -8.33
C TYR A 258 11.18 -1.31 -7.48
N ALA A 259 11.35 -1.49 -6.17
CA ALA A 259 11.55 -0.42 -5.21
C ALA A 259 12.82 0.40 -5.50
N ARG A 260 13.90 -0.26 -5.95
CA ARG A 260 15.16 0.38 -6.38
C ARG A 260 14.95 1.41 -7.50
N HIS A 261 13.92 1.23 -8.32
CA HIS A 261 13.54 2.13 -9.41
C HIS A 261 12.35 3.04 -9.04
N GLY A 262 12.02 3.14 -7.75
CA GLY A 262 11.03 4.08 -7.24
C GLY A 262 9.57 3.69 -7.48
N TYR A 263 9.29 2.41 -7.73
CA TYR A 263 7.93 1.89 -7.86
C TYR A 263 7.09 2.15 -6.61
N ILE A 264 5.92 2.76 -6.77
CA ILE A 264 4.96 3.02 -5.68
C ILE A 264 4.04 1.80 -5.51
N PHE A 265 4.03 1.21 -4.31
CA PHE A 265 3.25 0.02 -3.97
C PHE A 265 1.83 0.36 -3.51
N ASN A 266 0.83 -0.31 -4.11
CA ASN A 266 -0.57 -0.23 -3.69
C ASN A 266 -0.93 -1.22 -2.58
N ASP A 267 -0.22 -2.35 -2.50
CA ASP A 267 -0.36 -3.30 -1.40
C ASP A 267 0.11 -2.65 -0.10
N LEU A 268 -0.76 -2.61 0.90
CA LEU A 268 -0.53 -1.86 2.14
C LEU A 268 0.72 -2.33 2.88
N ASP A 269 0.92 -3.65 3.01
CA ASP A 269 2.08 -4.19 3.73
C ASP A 269 3.40 -3.96 2.95
N MET A 270 3.40 -4.09 1.62
CA MET A 270 4.57 -3.72 0.80
C MET A 270 4.89 -2.23 0.88
N SER A 271 3.85 -1.39 0.80
CA SER A 271 4.00 0.07 0.94
C SER A 271 4.58 0.42 2.31
N ASN A 272 4.04 -0.16 3.38
CA ASN A 272 4.55 -0.02 4.74
C ASN A 272 5.99 -0.51 4.87
N TYR A 273 6.33 -1.67 4.30
CA TYR A 273 7.70 -2.19 4.35
C TYR A 273 8.69 -1.22 3.70
N PHE A 274 8.48 -0.86 2.42
CA PHE A 274 9.43 -0.03 1.67
C PHE A 274 9.47 1.41 2.16
N ASN A 275 8.33 2.04 2.49
CA ASN A 275 8.33 3.36 3.13
C ASN A 275 8.95 3.34 4.55
N GLY A 276 9.20 2.15 5.11
CA GLY A 276 9.97 1.94 6.32
C GLY A 276 11.49 1.86 6.12
N MET A 277 11.96 1.75 4.87
CA MET A 277 13.39 1.62 4.52
C MET A 277 14.04 2.98 4.29
N ASP A 278 15.33 3.11 4.63
CA ASP A 278 16.04 4.37 4.49
C ASP A 278 16.53 4.65 3.07
N TRP A 279 16.77 3.60 2.30
CA TRP A 279 17.28 3.67 0.92
C TRP A 279 16.19 3.84 -0.14
N TYR A 280 14.92 3.60 0.20
CA TYR A 280 13.81 3.64 -0.74
C TYR A 280 13.27 5.07 -0.95
N THR A 281 13.02 5.44 -2.21
CA THR A 281 12.42 6.72 -2.58
C THR A 281 11.30 6.50 -3.61
N PRO A 282 10.01 6.57 -3.21
CA PRO A 282 8.88 6.41 -4.12
C PRO A 282 8.84 7.55 -5.15
N SER A 283 8.65 7.23 -6.43
CA SER A 283 8.59 8.26 -7.49
C SER A 283 7.76 7.92 -8.73
N ILE A 284 7.44 6.65 -8.98
CA ILE A 284 6.75 6.20 -10.20
C ILE A 284 5.53 5.37 -9.82
N ASP A 285 4.34 5.83 -10.24
CA ASP A 285 3.11 5.07 -10.09
C ASP A 285 3.14 3.78 -10.91
N SER A 286 2.52 2.73 -10.40
CA SER A 286 2.37 1.43 -11.06
C SER A 286 1.93 1.50 -12.53
N ALA A 287 1.00 2.40 -12.87
CA ALA A 287 0.48 2.55 -14.23
C ALA A 287 1.52 3.13 -15.21
N ASN A 288 2.55 3.81 -14.69
CA ASN A 288 3.60 4.46 -15.48
C ASN A 288 4.95 3.74 -15.36
N PHE A 289 5.05 2.69 -14.56
CA PHE A 289 6.29 1.96 -14.37
C PHE A 289 6.61 1.10 -15.60
N SER A 290 7.88 1.12 -16.03
CA SER A 290 8.36 0.24 -17.09
C SER A 290 9.48 -0.66 -16.58
N ASP A 291 9.29 -1.95 -16.73
CA ASP A 291 10.24 -3.05 -16.51
C ASP A 291 11.48 -3.02 -17.43
N ASN A 292 11.51 -2.15 -18.44
CA ASN A 292 12.70 -1.93 -19.26
C ASN A 292 13.87 -1.28 -18.50
N VAL A 293 13.60 -0.68 -17.33
CA VAL A 293 14.63 -0.09 -16.47
C VAL A 293 15.55 -1.12 -15.83
N PHE A 294 15.14 -2.40 -15.78
CA PHE A 294 15.90 -3.44 -15.12
C PHE A 294 17.18 -3.81 -15.88
N ASN A 295 18.26 -3.97 -15.11
CA ASN A 295 19.54 -4.46 -15.60
C ASN A 295 19.54 -6.00 -15.76
N GLU A 296 20.67 -6.57 -16.17
CA GLU A 296 20.79 -8.02 -16.42
C GLU A 296 20.66 -8.88 -15.15
N TYR A 297 21.21 -8.42 -14.02
CA TYR A 297 21.11 -9.10 -12.72
C TYR A 297 19.66 -9.10 -12.23
N GLU A 298 19.01 -7.94 -12.29
CA GLU A 298 17.62 -7.76 -11.86
C GLU A 298 16.68 -8.65 -12.67
N LYS A 299 16.85 -8.72 -13.99
CA LYS A 299 16.05 -9.60 -14.87
C LYS A 299 16.24 -11.07 -14.51
N ALA A 300 17.48 -11.53 -14.37
CA ALA A 300 17.76 -12.93 -14.03
C ALA A 300 17.23 -13.31 -12.63
N ASN A 301 17.42 -12.43 -11.65
CA ASN A 301 16.93 -12.64 -10.29
C ASN A 301 15.41 -12.58 -10.23
N LEU A 302 14.76 -11.70 -11.00
CA LEU A 302 13.30 -11.65 -11.10
C LEU A 302 12.73 -12.95 -11.68
N GLU A 303 13.36 -13.51 -12.72
CA GLU A 303 12.99 -14.81 -13.28
C GLU A 303 13.14 -15.94 -12.24
N LEU A 304 14.27 -15.98 -11.52
CA LEU A 304 14.50 -16.94 -10.44
C LEU A 304 13.44 -16.81 -9.36
N LEU A 305 13.23 -15.62 -8.82
CA LEU A 305 12.32 -15.35 -7.71
C LEU A 305 10.87 -15.72 -8.08
N ASN A 306 10.46 -15.46 -9.32
CA ASN A 306 9.15 -15.90 -9.82
C ASN A 306 9.00 -17.43 -9.87
N SER A 307 10.11 -18.18 -10.04
CA SER A 307 10.07 -19.65 -10.13
C SER A 307 10.02 -20.36 -8.78
N ILE A 308 10.41 -19.67 -7.69
CA ILE A 308 10.52 -20.25 -6.33
C ILE A 308 9.49 -19.70 -5.34
N GLN A 309 8.68 -18.71 -5.74
CA GLN A 309 7.66 -18.06 -4.91
C GLN A 309 6.40 -18.92 -4.70
#